data_AF-A0A944UIP2-F1
#
_entry.id   AF-A0A944UIP2-F1
#
_cell.length_a   1.000
_cell.length_b   1.000
_cell.length_c   1.000
_cell.angle_alpha   90.00
_cell.angle_beta   90.00
_cell.angle_gamma   90.00
#
_symmetry.space_group_name_H-M   'P 1'
#
loop_
_entity.id
_entity.type
_entity.pdbx_description
1 polymer ?
#
loop_
_entity_poly.entity_id
_entity_poly.type
_entity_poly.pdbx_seq_one_letter_code
_entity_poly.pdbx_strand_id
1 'polypeptide(L)'
;MTISISKKSLLFILTTLCVFMVNPRSINALPSSTTRVPQDSFFIISISLNSVLKKSQLVESRVWKPIVDTLTLTNPQLTSLLLEPVQNGFNSRTPIQIFLRSSNLGTNPLQFGLLASIENTEKMDIT
;
A
#
# COMPACT_ATOMS: atom_id res chain seq x y z
N MET A 1 -13.89 46.09 -18.16
CA MET A 1 -15.18 45.40 -17.89
C MET A 1 -14.99 43.94 -17.42
N THR A 2 -13.90 43.62 -16.71
CA THR A 2 -13.50 42.23 -16.33
C THR A 2 -13.66 41.93 -14.83
N ILE A 3 -13.61 42.96 -13.97
CA ILE A 3 -13.70 42.83 -12.50
C ILE A 3 -15.09 42.36 -12.03
N SER A 4 -16.15 42.70 -12.78
CA SER A 4 -17.54 42.32 -12.48
C SER A 4 -17.80 40.82 -12.63
N ILE A 5 -17.16 40.17 -13.62
CA ILE A 5 -17.34 38.75 -13.92
C ILE A 5 -16.66 37.88 -12.84
N SER A 6 -15.46 38.29 -12.38
CA SER A 6 -14.72 37.59 -11.32
C SER A 6 -15.48 37.57 -9.99
N LYS A 7 -16.11 38.70 -9.60
CA LYS A 7 -16.91 38.78 -8.37
C LYS A 7 -18.15 37.89 -8.39
N LYS A 8 -18.83 37.78 -9.53
CA LYS A 8 -20.00 36.90 -9.69
C LYS A 8 -19.62 35.42 -9.63
N SER A 9 -18.49 35.05 -10.23
CA SER A 9 -17.95 33.68 -10.17
C SER A 9 -17.56 33.29 -8.75
N LEU A 10 -16.86 34.18 -8.03
CA LEU A 10 -16.47 33.93 -6.64
C LEU A 10 -17.67 33.75 -5.72
N LEU A 11 -18.72 34.54 -5.91
CA LEU A 11 -19.95 34.43 -5.13
C LEU A 11 -20.69 33.12 -5.43
N PHE A 12 -20.73 32.71 -6.69
CA PHE A 12 -21.29 31.41 -7.10
C PHE A 12 -20.54 30.24 -6.46
N ILE A 13 -19.20 30.25 -6.50
CA ILE A 13 -18.36 29.21 -5.87
C ILE A 13 -18.56 29.16 -4.35
N LEU A 14 -18.67 30.32 -3.70
CA LEU A 14 -18.91 30.37 -2.26
C LEU A 14 -20.27 29.77 -1.89
N THR A 15 -21.31 30.08 -2.68
CA THR A 15 -22.65 29.54 -2.45
C THR A 15 -22.73 28.03 -2.67
N THR A 16 -22.08 27.50 -3.70
CA THR A 16 -22.08 26.05 -3.95
C THR A 16 -21.32 25.31 -2.85
N LEU A 17 -20.17 25.82 -2.42
CA LEU A 17 -19.40 25.25 -1.31
C LEU A 17 -20.20 25.24 0.00
N CYS A 18 -20.95 26.32 0.27
CA CYS A 18 -21.80 26.40 1.45
C CYS A 18 -22.93 25.36 1.42
N VAL A 19 -23.58 25.16 0.26
CA VAL A 19 -24.62 24.12 0.10
C VAL A 19 -24.06 22.70 0.32
N PHE A 20 -22.81 22.43 -0.07
CA PHE A 20 -22.16 21.15 0.21
C PHE A 20 -21.88 20.94 1.71
N MET A 21 -21.58 22.00 2.46
CA MET A 21 -21.31 21.93 3.89
C MET A 21 -22.60 21.79 4.72
N VAL A 22 -23.71 22.37 4.26
CA VAL A 22 -25.00 22.39 4.99
C VAL A 22 -25.82 21.11 4.79
N ASN A 23 -25.50 20.29 3.79
CA ASN A 23 -26.12 18.98 3.60
C ASN A 23 -25.22 17.89 4.19
N PRO A 24 -25.33 17.55 5.49
CA PRO A 24 -24.70 16.35 6.00
C PRO A 24 -25.29 15.18 5.22
N ARG A 25 -24.51 14.59 4.30
CA ARG A 25 -24.85 13.28 3.76
C ARG A 25 -24.95 12.37 4.96
N SER A 26 -26.15 11.86 5.24
CA SER A 26 -26.34 10.81 6.23
C SER A 26 -25.47 9.65 5.80
N ILE A 27 -24.30 9.54 6.42
CA ILE A 27 -23.45 8.37 6.28
C ILE A 27 -24.31 7.26 6.85
N ASN A 28 -24.83 6.39 5.99
CA ASN A 28 -25.64 5.24 6.40
C ASN A 28 -24.95 4.63 7.62
N ALA A 29 -25.62 4.67 8.77
CA ALA A 29 -25.09 4.16 10.01
C ALA A 29 -24.89 2.66 9.79
N LEU A 30 -23.64 2.29 9.51
CA LEU A 30 -23.24 0.89 9.40
C LEU A 30 -23.70 0.22 10.69
N PRO A 31 -24.40 -0.93 10.63
CA PRO A 31 -24.87 -1.59 11.83
C PRO A 31 -23.70 -1.80 12.81
N SER A 32 -23.95 -1.77 14.11
CA SER A 32 -22.92 -1.89 15.15
C SER A 32 -22.11 -3.20 15.09
N SER A 33 -22.57 -4.18 14.29
CA SER A 33 -21.84 -5.39 13.93
C SER A 33 -20.77 -5.19 12.84
N THR A 34 -20.83 -4.13 12.04
CA THR A 34 -19.89 -3.86 10.93
C THR A 34 -18.53 -3.34 11.40
N THR A 35 -18.42 -2.90 12.65
CA THR A 35 -17.14 -2.48 13.25
C THR A 35 -16.35 -3.66 13.83
N ARG A 36 -16.93 -4.87 13.85
CA ARG A 36 -16.32 -6.05 14.49
C ARG A 36 -15.82 -7.04 13.45
N VAL A 37 -14.50 -7.11 13.30
CA VAL A 37 -13.82 -8.18 12.55
C VAL A 37 -13.99 -9.50 13.31
N PRO A 38 -14.44 -10.59 12.67
CA PRO A 38 -14.58 -11.90 13.31
C PRO A 38 -13.29 -12.40 13.95
N GLN A 39 -13.44 -13.17 15.04
CA GLN A 39 -12.34 -13.55 15.95
C GLN A 39 -11.25 -14.45 15.34
N ASP A 40 -11.53 -15.10 14.21
CA ASP A 40 -10.57 -15.91 13.44
C ASP A 40 -10.46 -15.41 12.00
N SER A 41 -10.48 -14.09 11.82
CA SER A 41 -10.32 -13.50 10.49
C SER A 41 -8.86 -13.58 10.07
N PHE A 42 -8.65 -14.11 8.86
CA PHE A 42 -7.38 -14.08 8.16
C PHE A 42 -7.50 -13.14 6.98
N PHE A 43 -6.52 -12.24 6.88
CA PHE A 43 -6.33 -11.40 5.74
C PHE A 43 -4.99 -11.76 5.11
N ILE A 44 -5.03 -12.25 3.88
CA ILE A 44 -3.84 -12.71 3.16
C ILE A 44 -3.68 -11.84 1.92
N ILE A 45 -2.55 -11.14 1.84
CA ILE A 45 -2.12 -10.41 0.65
C ILE A 45 -1.05 -11.26 -0.03
N SER A 46 -1.31 -11.67 -1.28
CA SER A 46 -0.32 -12.34 -2.11
C SER A 46 0.22 -11.38 -3.17
N ILE A 47 1.50 -11.05 -3.09
CA ILE A 47 2.16 -10.12 -4.03
C ILE A 47 3.18 -10.90 -4.86
N SER A 48 3.00 -10.88 -6.18
CA SER A 48 4.02 -11.32 -7.12
C SER A 48 4.98 -10.16 -7.38
N LEU A 49 6.09 -10.13 -6.63
CA LEU A 49 7.06 -9.04 -6.69
C LEU A 49 7.61 -8.85 -8.12
N ASN A 50 7.92 -9.94 -8.82
CA ASN A 50 8.39 -9.93 -10.21
C ASN A 50 7.36 -9.29 -11.17
N SER A 51 6.08 -9.62 -11.01
CA SER A 51 5.01 -9.03 -11.83
C SER A 51 4.82 -7.55 -11.55
N VAL A 52 4.92 -7.15 -10.27
CA VAL A 52 4.84 -5.74 -9.88
C VAL A 52 6.00 -4.97 -10.48
N LEU A 53 7.24 -5.42 -10.29
CA LEU A 53 8.44 -4.73 -10.81
C LEU A 53 8.40 -4.57 -12.34
N LYS A 54 8.07 -5.65 -13.07
CA LYS A 54 7.99 -5.61 -14.54
C LYS A 54 6.89 -4.70 -15.06
N LYS A 55 5.70 -4.74 -14.44
CA LYS A 55 4.55 -3.95 -14.92
C LYS A 55 4.61 -2.49 -14.52
N SER A 56 5.20 -2.18 -13.37
CA SER A 56 5.25 -0.83 -12.83
C SER A 56 6.36 0.03 -13.43
N GLN A 57 7.31 -0.56 -14.18
CA GLN A 57 8.46 0.14 -14.77
C GLN A 57 9.18 1.03 -13.75
N LEU A 58 9.26 0.61 -12.48
CA LEU A 58 9.76 1.45 -11.38
C LEU A 58 11.19 1.98 -11.62
N VAL A 59 12.02 1.19 -12.29
CA VAL A 59 13.41 1.52 -12.61
C VAL A 59 13.53 2.48 -13.82
N GLU A 60 12.57 2.41 -14.75
CA GLU A 60 12.55 3.18 -16.00
C GLU A 60 11.71 4.46 -15.89
N SER A 61 10.79 4.52 -14.93
CA SER A 61 9.88 5.64 -14.75
C SER A 61 10.61 6.91 -14.29
N ARG A 62 10.38 8.03 -14.98
CA ARG A 62 10.93 9.34 -14.61
C ARG A 62 10.56 9.78 -13.19
N VAL A 63 9.41 9.33 -12.68
CA VAL A 63 8.90 9.72 -11.35
C VAL A 63 9.45 8.80 -10.26
N TRP A 64 9.48 7.48 -10.50
CA TRP A 64 9.90 6.51 -9.49
C TRP A 64 11.41 6.31 -9.42
N LYS A 65 12.11 6.45 -10.54
CA LYS A 65 13.57 6.32 -10.63
C LYS A 65 14.34 7.11 -9.57
N PRO A 66 14.11 8.43 -9.38
CA PRO A 66 14.87 9.18 -8.35
C PRO A 66 14.60 8.66 -6.93
N ILE A 67 13.40 8.18 -6.64
CA ILE A 67 13.06 7.59 -5.34
C ILE A 67 13.83 6.28 -5.15
N VAL A 68 13.81 5.42 -6.17
CA VAL A 68 14.55 4.15 -6.15
C VAL A 68 16.05 4.39 -6.03
N ASP A 69 16.61 5.36 -6.76
CA ASP A 69 18.02 5.72 -6.70
C ASP A 69 18.41 6.20 -5.28
N THR A 70 17.57 7.04 -4.64
CA THR A 70 17.81 7.45 -3.24
C THR A 70 17.73 6.30 -2.24
N LEU A 71 16.79 5.36 -2.44
CA LEU A 71 16.66 4.15 -1.63
C LEU A 71 17.91 3.27 -1.77
N THR A 72 18.42 3.13 -3.00
CA THR A 72 19.64 2.38 -3.31
C THR A 72 20.85 2.94 -2.57
N LEU A 73 20.97 4.27 -2.52
CA LEU A 73 22.05 4.95 -1.81
C LEU A 73 21.93 4.83 -0.29
N THR A 74 20.71 4.84 0.24
CA THR A 74 20.46 4.87 1.69
C THR A 74 20.49 3.46 2.29
N ASN A 75 19.94 2.48 1.59
CA ASN A 75 19.89 1.08 2.02
C ASN A 75 20.01 0.13 0.82
N PRO A 76 21.25 -0.21 0.42
CA PRO A 76 21.50 -1.07 -0.74
C PRO A 76 21.01 -2.51 -0.52
N GLN A 77 21.04 -3.01 0.72
CA GLN A 77 20.57 -4.35 1.07
C GLN A 77 19.06 -4.49 0.87
N LEU A 78 18.28 -3.51 1.34
CA LEU A 78 16.83 -3.51 1.16
C LEU A 78 16.45 -3.36 -0.31
N THR A 79 17.23 -2.59 -1.05
CA THR A 79 17.05 -2.41 -2.49
C THR A 79 17.32 -3.69 -3.27
N SER A 80 18.40 -4.41 -2.96
CA SER A 80 18.71 -5.69 -3.64
C SER A 80 17.63 -6.73 -3.36
N LEU A 81 17.11 -6.81 -2.13
CA LEU A 81 16.01 -7.72 -1.77
C LEU A 81 14.73 -7.42 -2.55
N LEU A 82 14.42 -6.14 -2.79
CA LEU A 82 13.19 -5.72 -3.44
C LEU A 82 13.26 -5.74 -4.96
N LEU A 83 14.38 -5.30 -5.56
CA LEU A 83 14.53 -5.17 -7.01
C LEU A 83 15.14 -6.42 -7.66
N GLU A 84 15.97 -7.15 -6.92
CA GLU A 84 16.73 -8.29 -7.43
C GLU A 84 16.51 -9.56 -6.57
N PRO A 85 15.24 -9.96 -6.30
CA PRO A 85 14.93 -11.04 -5.36
C PRO A 85 15.61 -12.38 -5.74
N VAL A 86 15.74 -12.66 -7.04
CA VAL A 86 16.38 -13.90 -7.54
C VAL A 86 17.87 -13.96 -7.21
N GLN A 87 18.56 -12.82 -7.20
CA GLN A 87 19.98 -12.78 -6.88
C GLN A 87 20.23 -13.14 -5.42
N ASN A 88 19.31 -12.76 -4.55
CA ASN A 88 19.33 -13.01 -3.10
C ASN A 88 18.73 -14.37 -2.70
N GLY A 89 18.52 -15.28 -3.67
CA GLY A 89 18.03 -16.64 -3.40
C GLY A 89 16.52 -16.77 -3.19
N PHE A 90 15.74 -15.69 -3.35
CA PHE A 90 14.28 -15.77 -3.30
C PHE A 90 13.69 -16.36 -4.58
N ASN A 91 12.67 -17.20 -4.41
CA ASN A 91 11.90 -17.72 -5.52
C ASN A 91 10.94 -16.65 -6.05
N SER A 92 11.28 -16.08 -7.20
CA SER A 92 10.47 -15.04 -7.86
C SER A 92 9.19 -15.56 -8.55
N ARG A 93 9.02 -16.89 -8.67
CA ARG A 93 7.85 -17.51 -9.29
C ARG A 93 6.69 -17.62 -8.32
N THR A 94 6.99 -17.83 -7.04
CA THR A 94 6.01 -17.89 -5.96
C THR A 94 5.75 -16.49 -5.40
N PRO A 95 4.48 -16.07 -5.24
CA PRO A 95 4.16 -14.79 -4.63
C PRO A 95 4.55 -14.78 -3.15
N ILE A 96 5.02 -13.63 -2.68
CA ILE A 96 5.22 -13.38 -1.25
C ILE A 96 3.84 -13.20 -0.63
N GLN A 97 3.56 -13.91 0.46
CA GLN A 97 2.29 -13.83 1.16
C GLN A 97 2.49 -13.11 2.50
N ILE A 98 1.78 -12.01 2.67
CA ILE A 98 1.69 -11.30 3.95
C ILE A 98 0.36 -11.70 4.56
N PHE A 99 0.38 -12.22 5.77
CA PHE A 99 -0.83 -12.59 6.47
C PHE A 99 -1.00 -11.73 7.72
N LEU A 100 -2.25 -11.36 7.98
CA LEU A 100 -2.71 -10.72 9.19
C LEU A 100 -3.84 -11.58 9.76
N ARG A 101 -3.66 -12.04 10.99
CA ARG A 101 -4.64 -12.81 11.73
C ARG A 101 -5.07 -12.01 12.95
N SER A 102 -6.38 -11.86 13.14
CA SER A 102 -6.91 -11.42 14.43
C SER A 102 -7.09 -12.64 15.34
N SER A 103 -6.69 -12.53 16.60
CA SER A 103 -6.92 -13.53 17.64
C SER A 103 -7.40 -12.84 18.90
N ASN A 104 -8.33 -13.46 19.62
CA ASN A 104 -8.83 -12.95 20.90
C ASN A 104 -8.21 -13.68 22.11
N LEU A 105 -7.31 -14.64 21.88
CA LEU A 105 -6.55 -15.34 22.91
C LEU A 105 -5.16 -14.74 23.04
N GLY A 106 -4.93 -13.97 24.10
CA GLY A 106 -3.61 -13.48 24.50
C GLY A 106 -3.46 -11.96 24.52
N THR A 107 -2.27 -11.49 24.90
CA THR A 107 -1.91 -10.06 25.02
C THR A 107 -1.77 -9.35 23.66
N ASN A 108 -1.65 -10.10 22.55
CA ASN A 108 -1.50 -9.56 21.20
C ASN A 108 -2.69 -9.94 20.30
N PRO A 109 -3.64 -9.01 20.08
CA PRO A 109 -4.88 -9.29 19.35
C PRO A 109 -4.69 -9.41 17.83
N LEU A 110 -3.52 -9.06 17.31
CA LEU A 110 -3.14 -9.10 15.91
C LEU A 110 -1.80 -9.82 15.75
N GLN A 111 -1.78 -10.83 14.89
CA GLN A 111 -0.57 -11.55 14.49
C GLN A 111 -0.34 -11.26 13.02
N PHE A 112 0.84 -10.78 12.68
CA PHE A 112 1.26 -10.58 11.30
C PHE A 112 2.45 -11.48 11.00
N GLY A 113 2.58 -11.88 9.74
CA GLY A 113 3.74 -12.61 9.28
C GLY A 113 3.90 -12.54 7.77
N LEU A 114 5.07 -12.99 7.34
CA LEU A 114 5.48 -12.99 5.95
C LEU A 114 5.94 -14.40 5.59
N LEU A 115 5.40 -14.91 4.48
CA LEU A 115 5.79 -16.17 3.87
C LEU A 115 6.42 -15.85 2.52
N ALA A 116 7.67 -16.23 2.36
CA ALA A 116 8.38 -16.17 1.09
C ALA A 116 9.02 -17.53 0.84
N SER A 117 9.05 -17.95 -0.43
CA SER A 117 9.74 -19.17 -0.83
C SER A 117 11.17 -18.83 -1.21
N ILE A 118 12.08 -19.70 -0.76
CA ILE A 118 13.50 -19.61 -1.01
C ILE A 118 13.82 -20.66 -2.08
N GLU A 119 14.49 -20.25 -3.15
CA GLU A 119 14.95 -21.14 -4.21
C GLU A 119 16.37 -21.64 -3.93
N ASN A 120 17.23 -20.79 -3.36
CA ASN A 120 18.60 -21.13 -3.02
C ASN A 120 18.92 -20.70 -1.59
N THR A 121 18.91 -21.67 -0.67
CA THR A 121 19.19 -21.46 0.75
C THR A 121 20.63 -21.02 1.00
N GLU A 122 21.59 -21.54 0.22
CA GLU A 122 23.01 -21.17 0.37
C GLU A 122 23.24 -19.68 0.12
N LYS A 123 22.57 -19.08 -0.86
CA LYS A 123 22.67 -17.63 -1.13
C LYS A 123 22.05 -16.77 -0.03
N MET A 124 21.02 -17.28 0.64
CA MET A 124 20.33 -16.56 1.70
C MET A 124 21.13 -16.52 2.99
N ASP A 125 21.86 -17.59 3.33
CA ASP A 125 22.68 -17.67 4.55
C ASP A 125 23.92 -16.75 4.52
N ILE A 126 24.30 -16.24 3.35
CA ILE A 126 25.48 -15.38 3.16
C ILE A 126 25.09 -13.87 3.13
N THR A 127 23.79 -13.56 3.12
CA THR A 127 23.26 -12.17 3.08
C THR A 127 22.98 -11.65 4.49
#